data_AF-A0A243WEK5-F1
#
_entry.id   AF-A0A243WEK5-F1
#
_cell.length_a   1.000
_cell.length_b   1.000
_cell.length_c   1.000
_cell.angle_alpha   90.00
_cell.angle_beta   90.00
_cell.angle_gamma   90.00
#
_symmetry.space_group_name_H-M   'P 1'
#
loop_
_entity.id
_entity.type
_entity.pdbx_description
1 polymer ?
#
loop_
_entity_poly.entity_id
_entity_poly.type
_entity_poly.pdbx_seq_one_letter_code
_entity_poly.pdbx_strand_id
1 'polypeptide(L)' 'MQKSVTKSRLSPDEFCHLIDLHLQKLETCLDTQPQYGSVLEALRQNLEDYKKTKMVVNR' A
#
# COMPACT_ATOMS: atom_id res chain seq x y z
N MET A 1 -1.26 26.51 -19.88
CA MET A 1 -1.41 26.33 -18.42
C MET A 1 -0.74 25.04 -18.01
N GLN A 2 0.49 25.14 -17.51
CA GLN A 2 1.31 23.99 -17.10
C GLN A 2 0.79 23.53 -15.73
N LYS A 3 0.01 22.45 -15.69
CA LYS A 3 -0.48 21.88 -14.43
C LYS A 3 0.73 21.38 -13.65
N SER A 4 1.11 22.12 -12.61
CA SER A 4 2.13 21.76 -11.64
C SER A 4 1.75 20.39 -11.05
N VAL A 5 2.45 19.32 -11.46
CA VAL A 5 2.42 18.05 -10.75
C VAL A 5 3.02 18.32 -9.39
N THR A 6 2.16 18.60 -8.41
CA THR A 6 2.54 18.61 -7.00
C THR A 6 3.08 17.22 -6.71
N LYS A 7 4.41 17.10 -6.69
CA LYS A 7 5.09 15.93 -6.12
C LYS A 7 4.77 15.92 -4.64
N SER A 8 3.56 15.46 -4.30
CA SER A 8 3.16 15.22 -2.92
C SER A 8 4.03 14.06 -2.47
N ARG A 9 5.15 14.38 -1.81
CA ARG A 9 6.02 13.41 -1.18
C ARG A 9 5.25 12.88 0.01
N LEU A 10 4.40 11.88 -0.23
CA LEU A 10 3.74 11.13 0.83
C LEU A 10 4.81 10.72 1.84
N SER A 11 4.56 10.98 3.12
CA SER A 11 5.38 10.40 4.17
C SER A 11 5.29 8.87 4.09
N PRO A 12 6.28 8.13 4.61
CA PRO A 12 6.23 6.67 4.64
C PRO A 12 4.94 6.13 5.29
N ASP A 13 4.47 6.79 6.35
CA ASP A 13 3.21 6.46 7.04
C ASP A 13 1.98 6.72 6.16
N GLU A 14 1.88 7.89 5.51
CA GLU A 14 0.77 8.20 4.60
C GLU A 14 0.74 7.24 3.40
N PHE A 15 1.90 6.91 2.85
CA PHE A 15 2.02 5.90 1.80
C PHE A 15 1.49 4.55 2.29
N CYS A 16 1.97 4.07 3.43
CA CYS A 16 1.54 2.79 3.98
C CYS A 16 0.04 2.77 4.24
N HIS A 17 -0.53 3.84 4.79
CA HIS A 17 -1.96 3.95 5.07
C HIS A 17 -2.80 3.90 3.78
N LEU A 18 -2.38 4.60 2.72
CA LEU A 18 -3.09 4.60 1.44
C LEU A 18 -3.09 3.23 0.75
N ILE A 19 -1.96 2.52 0.79
CA ILE A 19 -1.86 1.17 0.23
C ILE A 19 -2.71 0.19 1.04
N ASP A 20 -2.67 0.27 2.37
CA ASP A 20 -3.49 -0.58 3.25
C ASP A 20 -4.98 -0.41 2.96
N LEU A 21 -5.44 0.84 2.83
CA LEU A 21 -6.83 1.17 2.49
C LEU A 21 -7.24 0.60 1.12
N HIS A 22 -6.36 0.66 0.12
CA HIS A 22 -6.66 0.10 -1.20
C HIS A 22 -6.67 -1.44 -1.19
N LEU A 23 -5.74 -2.07 -0.49
CA LEU A 23 -5.72 -3.53 -0.33
C LEU A 23 -7.00 -4.01 0.36
N GLN A 24 -7.44 -3.33 1.42
CA GLN A 24 -8.67 -3.68 2.10
C GLN A 24 -9.90 -3.57 1.18
N LYS A 25 -9.99 -2.50 0.36
CA LYS A 25 -11.06 -2.37 -0.63
C LYS A 25 -11.06 -3.52 -1.63
N LEU A 26 -9.88 -3.90 -2.12
CA LEU A 26 -9.73 -5.02 -3.04
C LEU A 26 -10.06 -6.36 -2.38
N GLU A 27 -9.74 -6.56 -1.11
CA GLU A 27 -10.09 -7.78 -0.37
C GLU A 27 -11.60 -7.87 -0.06
N THR A 28 -12.27 -6.72 0.12
CA THR A 28 -13.72 -6.67 0.34
C THR A 28 -14.55 -6.87 -0.92
N CYS A 29 -13.97 -6.76 -2.11
CA CYS A 29 -14.64 -7.13 -3.34
C CYS A 29 -14.76 -8.66 -3.41
N LEU A 30 -15.99 -9.18 -3.40
CA LEU A 30 -16.26 -10.63 -3.37
C LEU A 30 -15.71 -11.39 -4.59
N ASP A 31 -15.53 -10.71 -5.72
CA ASP A 31 -15.00 -11.27 -6.98
C ASP A 31 -13.46 -11.38 -7.02
N THR A 32 -12.72 -10.69 -6.15
CA THR A 32 -11.25 -10.61 -6.24
C THR A 32 -10.54 -11.74 -5.49
N GLN A 33 -11.17 -12.35 -4.48
CA GLN A 33 -10.59 -13.46 -3.72
C GLN A 33 -10.25 -14.71 -4.56
N PRO A 34 -11.17 -15.28 -5.37
CA PRO A 34 -10.89 -16.52 -6.09
C PRO A 34 -9.85 -16.36 -7.20
N GLN A 35 -9.67 -15.15 -7.73
CA GLN A 35 -8.77 -14.89 -8.86
C GLN A 35 -7.44 -14.24 -8.47
N TYR A 36 -7.42 -13.42 -7.40
CA TYR A 36 -6.26 -12.60 -7.03
C TYR A 36 -5.80 -12.81 -5.59
N GLY A 37 -6.32 -13.82 -4.87
CA GLY A 37 -5.97 -14.06 -3.46
C GLY A 37 -4.46 -14.13 -3.20
N SER A 38 -3.71 -14.89 -4.00
CA SER A 38 -2.24 -15.00 -3.88
C SER A 38 -1.51 -13.68 -4.16
N VAL A 39 -2.03 -12.86 -5.08
CA VAL A 39 -1.47 -11.54 -5.39
C VAL A 39 -1.73 -10.56 -4.24
N LEU A 40 -2.93 -10.58 -3.66
CA LEU A 40 -3.28 -9.76 -2.50
C LEU A 40 -2.43 -10.11 -1.28
N GLU A 41 -2.22 -11.41 -1.02
CA GLU A 41 -1.34 -11.89 0.05
C GLU A 41 0.12 -11.44 -0.17
N ALA A 42 0.64 -11.58 -1.39
CA ALA A 42 1.98 -11.09 -1.72
C ALA A 42 2.12 -9.57 -1.53
N LEU A 43 1.10 -8.78 -1.90
CA LEU A 43 1.10 -7.33 -1.70
C LEU A 43 1.06 -6.96 -0.20
N ARG A 44 0.29 -7.69 0.60
CA ARG A 44 0.26 -7.53 2.06
C ARG A 44 1.63 -7.80 2.68
N GLN A 45 2.26 -8.92 2.33
CA GLN A 45 3.58 -9.29 2.83
C GLN A 45 4.64 -8.23 2.47
N ASN A 46 4.66 -7.77 1.22
CA ASN A 46 5.58 -6.72 0.78
C ASN A 46 5.34 -5.39 1.52
N LEU A 47 4.09 -5.04 1.82
CA LEU A 47 3.78 -3.83 2.59
C LEU A 47 4.28 -3.94 4.04
N GLU A 48 4.15 -5.11 4.67
CA GLU A 48 4.68 -5.34 6.01
C GLU A 48 6.21 -5.27 6.04
N ASP A 49 6.88 -5.84 5.05
CA ASP A 49 8.34 -5.80 4.97
C ASP A 49 8.86 -4.39 4.66
N TYR A 50 8.10 -3.62 3.86
CA TYR A 50 8.37 -2.20 3.66
C TYR A 50 8.22 -1.41 4.98
N LYS A 51 7.14 -1.63 5.74
CA LYS A 51 6.93 -1.00 7.06
C LYS A 51 8.10 -1.32 8.00
N LYS A 52 8.53 -2.59 8.08
CA LYS A 52 9.70 -2.98 8.89
C LYS A 52 10.98 -2.25 8.43
N THR A 53 11.25 -2.21 7.13
CA THR A 53 12.48 -1.60 6.59
C THR A 53 12.53 -0.08 6.82
N LYS A 54 11.38 0.60 6.73
CA LYS A 54 11.32 2.07 6.85
C LYS A 54 11.06 2.57 8.28
N MET A 55 10.42 1.77 9.12
CA MET A 55 10.08 2.17 10.50
C MET A 55 11.08 1.66 11.56
N VAL A 56 11.95 0.70 11.24
CA VAL A 56 12.99 0.20 12.17
C VAL A 56 14.26 1.06 12.19
N VAL A 57 14.45 1.98 11.23
CA VAL A 57 15.67 2.83 11.14
C VAL A 57 15.66 4.01 12.14
N ASN A 58 14.69 4.10 13.06
CA ASN A 58 14.55 5.21 14.02
C ASN A 58 14.59 4.78 15.50
N ARG A 59 15.43 3.80 15.87
CA ARG A 59 15.73 3.51 17.29
C ARG A 59 17.21 3.64 17.60
#